data_AF-A0A2X1KHI6-F1
#
_entry.id   AF-A0A2X1KHI6-F1
#
_cell.length_a   1.000
_cell.length_b   1.000
_cell.length_c   1.000
_cell.angle_alpha   90.00
_cell.angle_beta   90.00
_cell.angle_gamma   90.00
#
_symmetry.space_group_name_H-M   'P 1'
#
loop_
_entity.id
_entity.type
_entity.pdbx_description
1 polymer ?
#
loop_
_entity_poly.entity_id
_entity_poly.type
_entity_poly.pdbx_seq_one_letter_code
_entity_poly.pdbx_strand_id
1 'polypeptide(L)'
;MSKTGHAFIKERMRKEDAIYGGEMSAHHYFRDFAYCDSGMIPWLLVAELVCLKGKTLGELVRDRMAAFPASGEINSTLEDPLCAIAPG
;
A
#
# COMPACT_ATOMS: atom_id res chain seq x y z
N MET A 1 -4.30 -12.94 1.87
CA MET A 1 -3.06 -12.32 1.35
C MET A 1 -3.04 -12.47 -0.17
N SER A 2 -2.91 -11.38 -0.91
CA SER A 2 -2.72 -11.39 -2.37
C SER A 2 -1.22 -11.29 -2.69
N LYS A 3 -0.79 -11.85 -3.83
CA LYS A 3 0.53 -11.55 -4.39
C LYS A 3 0.58 -10.05 -4.72
N THR A 4 1.74 -9.42 -4.49
CA THR A 4 2.02 -8.02 -4.88
C THR A 4 2.02 -7.88 -6.40
N GLY A 5 1.60 -6.72 -6.89
CA GLY A 5 1.47 -6.40 -8.32
C GLY A 5 0.03 -6.08 -8.73
N HIS A 6 -0.09 -5.07 -9.59
CA HIS A 6 -1.34 -4.47 -10.06
C HIS A 6 -2.36 -5.46 -10.62
N ALA A 7 -1.92 -6.48 -11.36
CA ALA A 7 -2.81 -7.50 -11.90
C ALA A 7 -3.46 -8.36 -10.81
N PHE A 8 -2.68 -8.75 -9.79
CA PHE A 8 -3.16 -9.62 -8.71
C PHE A 8 -4.09 -8.88 -7.75
N ILE A 9 -3.78 -7.61 -7.43
CA ILE A 9 -4.64 -6.78 -6.59
C ILE A 9 -5.99 -6.54 -7.26
N LYS A 10 -6.02 -6.17 -8.54
CA LYS A 10 -7.27 -5.98 -9.31
C LYS A 10 -8.12 -7.24 -9.36
N GLU A 11 -7.50 -8.38 -9.65
CA GLU A 11 -8.19 -9.67 -9.69
C GLU A 11 -8.79 -10.02 -8.33
N ARG A 12 -8.03 -9.83 -7.24
CA ARG A 12 -8.51 -10.12 -5.89
C ARG A 12 -9.65 -9.20 -5.48
N MET A 13 -9.54 -7.89 -5.73
CA MET A 13 -10.59 -6.94 -5.39
C MET A 13 -11.90 -7.27 -6.11
N ARG A 14 -11.86 -7.68 -7.39
CA ARG A 14 -13.07 -8.12 -8.11
C ARG A 14 -13.66 -9.40 -7.52
N LYS A 15 -12.80 -10.37 -7.16
CA LYS A 15 -13.25 -11.64 -6.55
C LYS A 15 -13.90 -11.44 -5.18
N GLU A 16 -13.44 -10.47 -4.40
CA GLU A 16 -13.93 -10.19 -3.05
C GLU A 16 -14.97 -9.05 -2.98
N ASP A 17 -15.27 -8.41 -4.11
CA ASP A 17 -15.96 -7.11 -4.16
C ASP A 17 -15.39 -6.06 -3.18
N ALA A 18 -14.05 -6.00 -3.08
CA ALA A 18 -13.37 -5.14 -2.13
C ALA A 18 -13.48 -3.66 -2.54
N ILE A 19 -13.90 -2.82 -1.59
CA ILE A 19 -14.12 -1.37 -1.82
C ILE A 19 -12.81 -0.58 -2.03
N TYR A 20 -11.70 -1.07 -1.46
CA TYR A 20 -10.38 -0.43 -1.48
C TYR A 20 -9.27 -1.48 -1.46
N GLY A 21 -8.21 -1.24 -2.22
CA GLY A 21 -6.97 -2.01 -2.20
C GLY A 21 -5.76 -1.08 -2.12
N GLY A 22 -4.70 -1.51 -1.46
CA GLY A 22 -3.50 -0.70 -1.29
C GLY A 22 -2.23 -1.54 -1.27
N GLU A 23 -1.18 -1.03 -1.90
CA GLU A 23 0.18 -1.59 -1.85
C GLU A 23 1.11 -0.59 -1.16
N MET A 24 2.14 -1.10 -0.45
CA MET A 24 3.13 -0.24 0.21
C MET A 24 3.93 0.62 -0.77
N SER A 25 3.96 0.24 -2.05
CA SER A 25 4.54 0.98 -3.17
C SER A 25 3.71 2.19 -3.63
N ALA A 26 2.80 2.70 -2.79
CA ALA A 26 1.92 3.84 -3.04
C ALA A 26 0.88 3.65 -4.16
N HIS A 27 0.49 2.41 -4.46
CA HIS A 27 -0.62 2.12 -5.38
C HIS A 27 -1.91 1.93 -4.57
N HIS A 28 -2.90 2.79 -4.83
CA HIS A 28 -4.18 2.82 -4.13
C HIS A 28 -5.33 2.63 -5.12
N TYR A 29 -6.05 1.52 -4.99
CA TYR A 29 -7.09 1.04 -5.89
C TYR A 29 -8.48 1.29 -5.31
N PHE A 30 -9.43 1.70 -6.15
CA PHE A 30 -10.78 2.02 -5.72
C PHE A 30 -11.80 1.27 -6.57
N ARG A 31 -12.75 0.56 -5.93
CA ARG A 31 -13.79 -0.21 -6.64
C ARG A 31 -14.53 0.65 -7.65
N ASP A 32 -15.03 1.80 -7.19
CA ASP A 32 -15.89 2.69 -7.98
C ASP A 32 -15.07 3.49 -9.01
N PHE A 33 -13.74 3.34 -9.01
CA PHE A 33 -12.83 3.79 -10.07
C PHE A 33 -12.39 2.60 -10.94
N ALA A 34 -13.34 1.72 -11.30
CA ALA A 34 -13.13 0.53 -12.12
C ALA A 34 -12.09 -0.47 -11.55
N TYR A 35 -11.93 -0.51 -10.22
CA TYR A 35 -10.85 -1.22 -9.52
C TYR A 35 -9.45 -0.74 -9.94
N CYS A 36 -9.32 0.43 -10.56
CA CYS A 36 -8.04 1.02 -10.94
C CYS A 36 -7.44 1.83 -9.80
N ASP A 37 -6.12 1.97 -9.87
CA ASP A 37 -5.37 2.87 -9.02
C ASP A 37 -5.53 4.32 -9.45
N SER A 38 -5.43 5.22 -8.48
CA SER A 38 -5.47 6.66 -8.71
C SER A 38 -4.51 7.35 -7.76
N GLY A 39 -3.66 8.22 -8.30
CA GLY A 39 -2.85 9.15 -7.50
C GLY A 39 -3.63 10.35 -6.96
N MET A 40 -4.84 10.60 -7.49
CA MET A 40 -5.63 11.80 -7.12
C MET A 40 -6.58 11.55 -5.96
N ILE A 41 -7.25 10.40 -5.92
CA ILE A 41 -8.23 10.09 -4.88
C ILE A 41 -7.61 10.03 -3.47
N PRO A 42 -6.41 9.41 -3.26
CA PRO A 42 -5.83 9.29 -1.92
C PRO A 42 -5.58 10.62 -1.23
N TRP A 43 -5.00 11.61 -1.93
CA TRP A 43 -4.67 12.89 -1.29
C TRP A 43 -5.94 13.71 -0.98
N LEU A 44 -6.99 13.60 -1.79
CA LEU A 44 -8.29 14.23 -1.51
C LEU A 44 -8.91 13.66 -0.24
N LEU A 45 -8.94 12.33 -0.10
CA LEU A 45 -9.46 11.65 1.10
C LEU A 45 -8.64 11.99 2.35
N VAL A 46 -7.31 12.07 2.23
CA VAL A 46 -6.43 12.46 3.34
C VAL A 46 -6.66 13.92 3.73
N ALA A 47 -6.79 14.83 2.76
CA ALA A 47 -7.08 16.24 3.03
C ALA A 47 -8.43 16.42 3.74
N GLU A 48 -9.47 15.74 3.26
CA GLU A 48 -10.77 15.70 3.92
C GLU A 48 -10.64 15.18 5.36
N LEU A 49 -9.92 14.07 5.57
CA LEU A 49 -9.73 13.49 6.90
C LEU A 49 -9.00 14.44 7.85
N VAL A 50 -7.97 15.16 7.37
CA VAL A 50 -7.26 16.18 8.14
C VAL A 50 -8.21 17.30 8.56
N CYS A 51 -9.03 17.80 7.63
CA CYS A 51 -10.04 18.83 7.91
C CYS A 51 -11.09 18.37 8.93
N LEU A 52 -11.67 17.18 8.73
CA LEU A 52 -12.72 16.63 9.59
C LEU A 52 -12.22 16.29 10.99
N LYS A 53 -10.96 15.89 11.14
CA LYS A 53 -10.38 15.51 12.44
C LYS A 53 -9.73 16.67 13.18
N GLY A 54 -9.43 17.78 12.50
CA GLY A 54 -8.68 18.89 13.08
C GLY A 54 -7.28 18.48 13.56
N LYS A 55 -6.71 17.45 12.93
CA LYS A 55 -5.39 16.89 13.27
C LYS A 55 -4.46 17.03 12.07
N THR A 56 -3.19 17.24 12.34
CA THR A 56 -2.14 17.19 11.32
C THR A 56 -1.98 15.76 10.78
N LEU A 57 -1.48 15.62 9.56
CA LEU A 57 -1.18 14.29 8.99
C LEU A 57 -0.23 13.48 9.88
N GLY A 58 0.78 14.13 10.48
CA GLY A 58 1.71 13.48 11.40
C GLY A 58 1.02 12.88 12.63
N GLU A 59 0.03 13.56 13.19
CA GLU A 59 -0.78 13.04 14.30
C GLU A 59 -1.64 11.83 13.91
N LEU A 60 -2.13 11.77 12.67
CA LEU A 60 -2.95 10.65 12.19
C LEU A 60 -2.15 9.35 12.04
N VAL A 61 -0.85 9.43 11.73
CA VAL A 61 -0.01 8.25 11.46
C VAL A 61 0.87 7.82 12.62
N ARG A 62 1.17 8.71 13.57
CA ARG A 62 2.15 8.53 14.66
C ARG A 62 1.97 7.21 15.42
N ASP A 63 0.77 6.96 15.91
CA ASP A 63 0.49 5.78 16.75
C ASP A 63 0.69 4.47 15.97
N ARG A 64 0.39 4.49 14.67
CA ARG A 64 0.59 3.32 13.79
C ARG A 64 2.07 3.08 13.49
N MET A 65 2.84 4.13 13.25
CA MET A 65 4.28 4.04 13.06
C MET A 65 5.00 3.50 14.32
N ALA A 66 4.57 3.95 15.51
CA ALA A 66 5.13 3.48 16.77
C ALA A 66 4.75 2.02 17.08
N ALA A 67 3.51 1.63 16.82
CA ALA A 67 3.04 0.27 17.07
C ALA A 67 3.62 -0.77 16.09
N PHE A 68 3.91 -0.36 14.85
CA PHE A 68 4.37 -1.24 13.78
C PHE A 68 5.54 -0.62 13.03
N PRO A 69 6.76 -0.58 13.62
CA PRO A 69 7.93 -0.08 12.94
C PRO A 69 8.28 -0.96 11.74
N ALA A 70 8.53 -0.35 10.60
CA ALA A 70 8.93 -1.03 9.37
C ALA A 70 10.34 -0.59 8.97
N SER A 71 11.14 -1.53 8.46
CA SER A 71 12.49 -1.24 7.93
C SER A 71 12.49 -0.35 6.69
N GLY A 72 11.32 -0.19 6.05
CA GLY A 72 11.23 0.23 4.65
C GLY A 72 11.68 -0.88 3.71
N GLU A 73 11.72 -0.56 2.41
CA GLU A 73 12.27 -1.46 1.39
C GLU A 73 13.79 -1.38 1.40
N ILE A 74 14.45 -2.53 1.60
CA ILE A 74 15.91 -2.65 1.54
C ILE A 74 16.25 -3.34 0.23
N ASN A 75 16.96 -2.62 -0.64
CA ASN A 75 17.44 -3.15 -1.91
C ASN A 75 18.94 -3.49 -1.79
N SER A 76 19.33 -4.69 -2.22
CA SER A 76 20.73 -5.15 -2.20
C SER A 76 21.08 -5.81 -3.52
N THR A 77 22.19 -5.37 -4.13
CA THR A 77 22.71 -5.95 -5.37
C THR A 77 23.68 -7.08 -5.03
N LEU A 78 23.48 -8.26 -5.60
CA LEU A 78 24.32 -9.44 -5.41
C LEU A 78 24.90 -9.89 -6.75
N GLU A 79 26.12 -10.42 -6.73
CA GLU A 79 26.74 -11.02 -7.93
C GLU A 79 25.99 -12.29 -8.37
N ASP A 80 25.52 -13.09 -7.42
CA ASP A 80 24.66 -14.26 -7.67
C ASP A 80 23.50 -14.32 -6.66
N PRO A 81 22.33 -13.74 -7.01
CA PRO A 81 21.14 -13.78 -6.17
C PRO A 81 20.57 -15.19 -5.97
N LEU A 82 20.76 -16.10 -6.94
CA LEU A 82 20.18 -17.45 -6.88
C LEU A 82 20.96 -18.31 -5.89
N CYS A 83 22.29 -18.19 -5.88
CA CYS A 83 23.13 -18.85 -4.88
C CYS A 83 22.79 -18.37 -3.45
N ALA A 84 22.53 -17.08 -3.26
CA ALA A 84 22.24 -16.50 -1.96
C ALA A 84 20.90 -16.94 -1.33
N ILE A 85 19.96 -17.47 -2.11
CA ILE A 85 18.61 -17.89 -1.66
C ILE A 85 18.40 -19.41 -1.69
N ALA A 86 19.41 -20.19 -2.07
CA ALA A 86 19.31 -21.64 -2.10
C ALA A 86 19.25 -22.22 -0.67
N PRO A 87 18.30 -23.13 -0.36
CA PRO A 87 18.32 -23.84 0.92
C PRO A 87 19.52 -24.78 0.95
N GLY A 88 20.34 -24.67 2.01
CA GLY A 88 21.48 -25.55 2.27
C GLY A 88 21.08 -26.96 2.73
#